data_AF-A0A494V7A4-F1
#
_entry.id   AF-A0A494V7A4-F1
#
_cell.length_a   1.000
_cell.length_b   1.000
_cell.length_c   1.000
_cell.angle_alpha   90.00
_cell.angle_beta   90.00
_cell.angle_gamma   90.00
#
_symmetry.space_group_name_H-M   'P 1'
#
loop_
_entity.id
_entity.type
_entity.pdbx_description
1 polymer ?
#
loop_
_entity_poly.entity_id
_entity_poly.type
_entity_poly.pdbx_seq_one_letter_code
_entity_poly.pdbx_strand_id
1 'polypeptide(L)'
;MTPYALTVDAGVRDVLDADRLLHRMAARLALPEDVFGCTHLVRGDRPRVAVSLALPSRPLPDTLRERLAEYGTVTPGLPDAVGRAVLYPGVPSLTGTMTVAELLAGSAIARVTVLGAPGPPGPDTRMVTRDHVRPQWQRDELVLAATPAPGGALVPFEAPDPTPCCADH
;
A
#
# COMPACT_ATOMS: atom_id res chain seq x y z
N MET A 1 -13.30 -15.94 -7.19
CA MET A 1 -11.96 -16.46 -7.57
C MET A 1 -10.97 -15.96 -6.53
N THR A 2 -10.16 -16.82 -5.93
CA THR A 2 -9.13 -16.38 -4.96
C THR A 2 -7.97 -15.75 -5.74
N PRO A 3 -7.62 -14.48 -5.49
CA PRO A 3 -6.51 -13.82 -6.18
C PRO A 3 -5.24 -14.64 -6.00
N TYR A 4 -4.41 -14.72 -7.05
CA TYR A 4 -3.11 -15.36 -6.94
C TYR A 4 -2.13 -14.34 -6.39
N ALA A 5 -1.57 -14.65 -5.23
CA ALA A 5 -0.61 -13.80 -4.54
C ALA A 5 0.76 -14.49 -4.47
N LEU A 6 1.81 -13.68 -4.61
CA LEU A 6 3.19 -14.06 -4.31
C LEU A 6 3.76 -13.10 -3.27
N THR A 7 4.54 -13.63 -2.35
CA THR A 7 5.37 -12.84 -1.43
C THR A 7 6.82 -12.90 -1.91
N VAL A 8 7.50 -11.76 -1.87
CA VAL A 8 8.94 -11.64 -2.08
C VAL A 8 9.58 -11.10 -0.81
N ASP A 9 10.52 -11.86 -0.29
CA ASP A 9 11.35 -11.49 0.86
C ASP A 9 12.77 -11.19 0.37
N ALA A 10 13.07 -9.90 0.23
CA ALA A 10 14.35 -9.36 -0.22
C ALA A 10 15.28 -9.01 0.95
N GLY A 11 14.90 -9.30 2.20
CA GLY A 11 15.67 -8.93 3.40
C GLY A 11 15.72 -7.41 3.69
N VAL A 12 14.80 -6.63 3.11
CA VAL A 12 14.71 -5.18 3.33
C VAL A 12 14.29 -4.89 4.77
N ARG A 13 14.88 -3.86 5.40
CA ARG A 13 14.67 -3.57 6.82
C ARG A 13 13.73 -2.40 7.10
N ASP A 14 13.50 -1.55 6.11
CA ASP A 14 12.63 -0.38 6.23
C ASP A 14 11.54 -0.37 5.16
N VAL A 15 10.46 0.35 5.48
CA VAL A 15 9.26 0.40 4.63
C VAL A 15 9.54 1.20 3.35
N LEU A 16 10.37 2.24 3.40
CA LEU A 16 10.66 3.10 2.26
C LEU A 16 11.37 2.32 1.15
N ASP A 17 12.37 1.52 1.50
CA ASP A 17 13.09 0.68 0.55
C ASP A 17 12.21 -0.46 0.02
N ALA A 18 11.23 -0.93 0.79
CA ALA A 18 10.22 -1.90 0.34
C ALA A 18 9.23 -1.27 -0.65
N ASP A 19 8.80 -0.03 -0.43
CA ASP A 19 7.96 0.73 -1.37
C ASP A 19 8.71 0.97 -2.69
N ARG A 20 9.98 1.38 -2.60
CA ARG A 20 10.85 1.52 -3.77
C ARG A 20 11.03 0.19 -4.50
N LEU A 21 11.15 -0.92 -3.77
CA LEU A 21 11.24 -2.24 -4.37
C LEU A 21 9.98 -2.58 -5.17
N LEU A 22 8.80 -2.31 -4.63
CA LEU A 22 7.53 -2.51 -5.34
C LEU A 22 7.46 -1.67 -6.63
N HIS A 23 7.81 -0.38 -6.57
CA HIS A 23 7.85 0.45 -7.79
C HIS A 23 8.88 -0.03 -8.81
N ARG A 24 10.08 -0.45 -8.37
CA ARG A 24 11.09 -1.03 -9.27
C ARG A 24 10.59 -2.31 -9.94
N MET A 25 9.94 -3.20 -9.19
CA MET A 25 9.34 -4.42 -9.73
C MET A 25 8.25 -4.08 -10.74
N ALA A 26 7.33 -3.16 -10.41
CA ALA A 26 6.27 -2.72 -11.31
C ALA A 26 6.82 -2.23 -12.66
N ALA A 27 7.81 -1.34 -12.61
CA ALA A 27 8.44 -0.78 -13.81
C ALA A 27 9.22 -1.85 -14.61
N ARG A 28 10.05 -2.65 -13.94
CA ARG A 28 10.94 -3.62 -14.61
C ARG A 28 10.20 -4.81 -15.19
N LEU A 29 9.12 -5.22 -14.52
CA LEU A 29 8.31 -6.37 -14.89
C LEU A 29 7.13 -5.98 -15.79
N ALA A 30 6.88 -4.67 -15.97
CA ALA A 30 5.71 -4.13 -16.68
C ALA A 30 4.41 -4.70 -16.11
N LEU A 31 4.26 -4.63 -14.77
CA LEU A 31 3.06 -5.11 -14.10
C LEU A 31 1.84 -4.30 -14.55
N PRO A 32 0.66 -4.93 -14.68
CA PRO A 32 -0.55 -4.24 -15.07
C PRO A 32 -1.00 -3.28 -13.95
N GLU A 33 -1.75 -2.24 -14.32
CA GLU A 33 -2.23 -1.22 -13.38
C GLU A 33 -3.25 -1.74 -12.35
N ASP A 34 -3.83 -2.92 -12.60
CA ASP A 34 -4.77 -3.59 -11.71
C ASP A 34 -4.11 -4.47 -10.64
N VAL A 35 -2.77 -4.47 -10.56
CA VAL A 35 -2.02 -5.20 -9.53
C VAL A 35 -2.13 -4.54 -8.17
N PHE A 36 -2.25 -5.37 -7.14
CA PHE A 36 -2.08 -4.94 -5.76
C PHE A 36 -0.68 -5.31 -5.28
N GLY A 37 0.10 -4.31 -4.88
CA GLY A 37 1.42 -4.46 -4.31
C GLY A 37 1.42 -3.96 -2.87
N CYS A 38 1.74 -4.83 -1.92
CA CYS A 38 1.66 -4.50 -0.50
C CYS A 38 2.98 -4.72 0.23
N THR A 39 3.27 -3.89 1.24
CA THR A 39 4.31 -4.16 2.23
C THR A 39 3.74 -4.82 3.48
N HIS A 40 4.52 -5.71 4.07
CA HIS A 40 4.17 -6.48 5.26
C HIS A 40 5.31 -6.46 6.26
N LEU A 41 5.00 -6.07 7.50
CA LEU A 41 5.98 -6.09 8.58
C LEU A 41 6.11 -7.51 9.12
N VAL A 42 7.23 -8.17 8.82
CA VAL A 42 7.49 -9.51 9.34
C VAL A 42 8.22 -9.39 10.66
N ARG A 43 7.50 -9.71 11.74
CA ARG A 43 8.04 -9.77 13.10
C ARG A 43 8.73 -11.10 13.34
N GLY A 44 9.81 -11.10 14.10
CA GLY A 44 10.59 -12.29 14.44
C GLY A 44 12.03 -11.93 14.80
N ASP A 45 12.90 -12.94 14.91
CA ASP A 45 14.31 -12.77 15.33
C ASP A 45 15.12 -11.87 14.37
N ARG A 46 14.66 -11.74 13.13
CA ARG A 46 15.17 -10.78 12.14
C ARG A 46 14.01 -9.96 11.57
N PRO A 47 13.67 -8.83 12.22
CA PRO A 47 12.65 -7.91 11.73
C PRO A 47 12.98 -7.40 10.34
N ARG A 48 12.01 -7.44 9.43
CA ARG A 48 12.16 -7.06 8.03
C ARG A 48 10.81 -6.74 7.40
N VAL A 49 10.85 -6.20 6.19
CA VAL A 49 9.66 -5.87 5.40
C VAL A 49 9.63 -6.79 4.18
N ALA A 50 8.61 -7.64 4.11
CA ALA A 50 8.32 -8.43 2.93
C ALA A 50 7.36 -7.65 2.02
N VAL A 51 7.41 -7.91 0.72
CA VAL A 51 6.46 -7.34 -0.25
C VAL A 51 5.60 -8.46 -0.83
N SER A 52 4.36 -8.17 -1.18
CA SER A 52 3.50 -9.09 -1.90
C SER A 52 2.93 -8.45 -3.15
N LEU A 53 2.62 -9.30 -4.13
CA LEU A 53 1.93 -8.93 -5.37
C LEU A 53 0.72 -9.86 -5.52
N ALA A 54 -0.47 -9.29 -5.59
CA ALA A 54 -1.72 -9.98 -5.86
C ALA A 54 -2.31 -9.51 -7.19
N LEU A 55 -2.62 -10.45 -8.08
CA LEU A 55 -3.27 -10.16 -9.35
C LEU A 55 -4.70 -10.69 -9.40
N PRO A 56 -5.60 -9.98 -10.10
CA PRO A 56 -7.01 -10.34 -10.18
C PRO A 56 -7.28 -11.63 -10.97
N SER A 57 -6.34 -12.12 -11.79
CA SER A 57 -6.53 -13.36 -12.56
C SER A 57 -5.31 -14.32 -12.51
N ARG A 58 -5.61 -15.62 -12.62
CA ARG A 58 -4.66 -16.74 -12.59
C ARG A 58 -4.29 -17.23 -14.00
N PRO A 59 -3.13 -17.90 -14.15
CA PRO A 59 -2.00 -17.91 -13.23
C PRO A 59 -1.05 -16.74 -13.51
N LEU A 60 -0.26 -16.35 -12.51
CA LEU A 60 0.93 -15.58 -12.84
C LEU A 60 1.79 -16.42 -13.78
N PRO A 61 2.32 -15.84 -14.87
CA PRO A 61 3.26 -16.57 -15.72
C PRO A 61 4.40 -17.13 -14.85
N ASP A 62 4.82 -18.38 -15.06
CA ASP A 62 5.98 -18.95 -14.35
C ASP A 62 7.21 -18.03 -14.50
N THR A 63 7.30 -17.38 -15.65
CA THR A 63 8.29 -16.35 -15.95
C THR A 63 8.27 -15.16 -14.98
N LEU A 64 7.11 -14.77 -14.43
CA LEU A 64 7.05 -13.73 -13.42
C LEU A 64 7.63 -14.21 -12.09
N ARG A 65 7.34 -15.46 -11.69
CA ARG A 65 7.92 -16.04 -10.46
C ARG A 65 9.44 -16.11 -10.54
N GLU A 66 9.97 -16.56 -11.68
CA GLU A 66 11.42 -16.62 -11.95
C GLU A 66 12.05 -15.22 -11.90
N ARG A 67 11.43 -14.23 -12.55
CA ARG A 67 11.90 -12.84 -12.53
C ARG A 67 11.80 -12.20 -11.15
N LEU A 68 10.81 -12.55 -10.34
CA LEU A 68 10.70 -12.10 -8.95
C LEU A 68 11.79 -12.70 -8.06
N ALA A 69 12.26 -13.92 -8.37
CA ALA A 69 13.33 -14.58 -7.63
C ALA A 69 14.69 -13.85 -7.76
N GLU A 70 14.86 -12.99 -8.78
CA GLU A 70 16.01 -12.09 -8.90
C GLU A 70 16.09 -11.07 -7.75
N TYR A 71 14.98 -10.80 -7.07
CA TYR A 71 14.91 -9.81 -5.98
C TYR A 71 14.98 -10.43 -4.58
N GLY A 72 14.77 -11.74 -4.44
CA GLY A 72 14.75 -12.39 -3.14
C GLY A 72 14.00 -13.72 -3.12
N THR A 73 13.65 -14.18 -1.91
CA THR A 73 12.94 -15.45 -1.74
C THR A 73 11.47 -15.28 -2.11
N VAL A 74 10.95 -16.13 -3.01
CA VAL A 74 9.56 -16.06 -3.48
C VAL A 74 8.73 -17.20 -2.91
N THR A 75 7.66 -16.88 -2.20
CA THR A 75 6.70 -17.86 -1.65
C THR A 75 5.29 -17.61 -2.19
N PRO A 76 4.49 -18.67 -2.46
CA PRO A 76 3.07 -18.50 -2.77
C PRO A 76 2.28 -17.94 -1.59
N GLY A 77 1.29 -17.09 -1.87
CA GLY A 77 0.38 -16.51 -0.89
C GLY A 77 0.82 -15.15 -0.36
N LEU A 78 -0.03 -14.58 0.50
CA LEU A 78 0.26 -13.37 1.27
C LEU A 78 0.90 -13.76 2.62
N PRO A 79 1.79 -12.95 3.19
CA PRO A 79 2.38 -13.24 4.48
C PRO A 79 1.42 -12.92 5.65
N ASP A 80 0.47 -12.00 5.43
CA ASP A 80 -0.62 -11.65 6.34
C ASP A 80 -1.81 -11.05 5.56
N ALA A 81 -2.92 -10.81 6.26
CA ALA A 81 -4.14 -10.20 5.69
C ALA A 81 -4.22 -8.67 5.86
N VAL A 82 -3.18 -8.02 6.40
CA VAL A 82 -3.21 -6.62 6.86
C VAL A 82 -2.14 -5.75 6.18
N GLY A 83 -1.67 -6.18 5.02
CA GLY A 83 -0.66 -5.47 4.23
C GLY A 83 -1.07 -4.04 3.89
N ARG A 84 -0.07 -3.17 3.74
CA ARG A 84 -0.26 -1.77 3.31
C ARG A 84 0.02 -1.66 1.82
N ALA A 85 -0.95 -1.17 1.06
CA ALA A 85 -0.84 -1.09 -0.38
C ALA A 85 -0.02 0.13 -0.82
N VAL A 86 0.83 -0.11 -1.81
CA VAL A 86 1.71 0.86 -2.47
C VAL A 86 1.35 0.91 -3.96
N LEU A 87 1.07 -0.26 -4.54
CA LEU A 87 0.52 -0.39 -5.88
C LEU A 87 -0.92 -0.85 -5.74
N TYR A 88 -1.83 -0.14 -6.41
CA TYR A 88 -3.25 -0.49 -6.51
C TYR A 88 -3.89 0.35 -7.61
N PRO A 89 -5.03 -0.10 -8.19
CA PRO A 89 -5.73 0.66 -9.22
C PRO A 89 -6.00 2.11 -8.77
N GLY A 90 -5.60 3.05 -9.61
CA GLY A 90 -5.83 4.49 -9.39
C GLY A 90 -4.81 5.21 -8.52
N VAL A 91 -3.83 4.55 -7.88
CA VAL A 91 -2.82 5.25 -7.07
C VAL A 91 -2.08 6.40 -7.79
N PRO A 92 -1.74 6.32 -9.10
CA PRO A 92 -1.00 7.41 -9.75
C PRO A 92 -1.79 8.71 -9.90
N SER A 93 -3.12 8.67 -9.80
CA SER A 93 -3.97 9.86 -9.87
C SER A 93 -4.14 10.57 -8.52
N LEU A 94 -3.77 9.91 -7.41
CA LEU A 94 -3.94 10.41 -6.04
C LEU A 94 -2.84 11.41 -5.65
N THR A 95 -2.86 12.56 -6.33
CA THR A 95 -1.86 13.62 -6.16
C THR A 95 -2.48 14.96 -5.75
N GLY A 96 -1.69 15.82 -5.12
CA GLY A 96 -2.13 17.15 -4.70
C GLY A 96 -3.29 17.15 -3.69
N THR A 97 -4.25 18.07 -3.86
CA THR A 97 -5.47 18.14 -3.04
C THR A 97 -6.70 17.76 -3.86
N MET A 98 -7.52 16.88 -3.32
CA MET A 98 -8.80 16.44 -3.90
C MET A 98 -9.84 16.24 -2.80
N THR A 99 -11.08 15.95 -3.16
CA THR A 99 -12.13 15.57 -2.23
C THR A 99 -12.05 14.08 -1.86
N VAL A 100 -12.67 13.70 -0.74
CA VAL A 100 -12.83 12.29 -0.37
C VAL A 100 -13.60 11.53 -1.46
N ALA A 101 -14.62 12.15 -2.07
CA ALA A 101 -15.39 11.56 -3.16
C ALA A 101 -14.54 11.27 -4.39
N GLU A 102 -13.71 12.22 -4.85
CA GLU A 102 -12.81 12.04 -5.99
C GLU A 102 -11.79 10.92 -5.73
N LEU A 103 -11.21 10.88 -4.52
CA LEU A 103 -10.26 9.84 -4.12
C LEU A 103 -10.87 8.44 -4.17
N LEU A 104 -12.09 8.26 -3.64
CA LEU A 104 -12.78 6.98 -3.62
C LEU A 104 -13.27 6.55 -5.00
N ALA A 105 -13.75 7.49 -5.83
CA ALA A 105 -14.19 7.19 -7.19
C ALA A 105 -13.03 6.87 -8.14
N GLY A 106 -11.87 7.49 -7.90
CA GLY A 106 -10.68 7.38 -8.75
C GLY A 106 -9.70 6.27 -8.37
N SER A 107 -9.97 5.50 -7.31
CA SER A 107 -9.03 4.48 -6.82
C SER A 107 -9.71 3.24 -6.24
N ALA A 108 -8.93 2.19 -6.01
CA ALA A 108 -9.38 0.97 -5.35
C ALA A 108 -9.65 1.12 -3.84
N ILE A 109 -9.50 2.32 -3.27
CA ILE A 109 -9.77 2.58 -1.85
C ILE A 109 -11.27 2.49 -1.62
N ALA A 110 -11.69 1.57 -0.75
CA ALA A 110 -13.10 1.35 -0.44
C ALA A 110 -13.67 2.42 0.49
N ARG A 111 -12.87 2.89 1.45
CA ARG A 111 -13.31 3.89 2.43
C ARG A 111 -12.15 4.63 3.09
N VAL A 112 -12.48 5.81 3.65
CA VAL A 112 -11.60 6.63 4.47
C VAL A 112 -12.07 6.59 5.93
N THR A 113 -11.14 6.42 6.87
CA THR A 113 -11.39 6.60 8.31
C THR A 113 -10.57 7.77 8.83
N VAL A 114 -11.12 8.50 9.80
CA VAL A 114 -10.43 9.64 10.42
C VAL A 114 -10.07 9.28 11.86
N LEU A 115 -8.78 9.35 12.19
CA LEU A 115 -8.30 9.10 13.55
C LEU A 115 -8.92 10.10 14.53
N GLY A 116 -9.53 9.56 15.60
CA GLY A 116 -10.22 10.36 16.61
C GLY A 116 -11.65 10.76 16.25
N ALA A 117 -12.18 10.35 15.08
CA ALA A 117 -13.57 10.57 14.70
C ALA A 117 -14.35 9.24 14.64
N PRO A 118 -15.63 9.23 15.07
CA PRO A 118 -16.44 8.02 15.11
C PRO A 118 -17.01 7.60 13.74
N GLY A 119 -17.01 8.50 12.74
CA GLY A 119 -17.66 8.29 11.45
C GLY A 119 -16.75 8.60 10.26
N PRO A 120 -17.16 8.19 9.05
CA PRO A 120 -16.46 8.56 7.82
C PRO A 120 -16.51 10.07 7.60
N PRO A 121 -15.50 10.66 6.93
CA PRO A 121 -15.53 12.07 6.57
C PRO A 121 -16.61 12.34 5.50
N GLY A 122 -17.06 13.59 5.43
CA GLY A 122 -17.99 14.00 4.37
C GLY A 122 -17.35 13.89 2.97
N PRO A 123 -18.11 13.63 1.91
CA PRO A 123 -17.59 13.42 0.56
C PRO A 123 -16.79 14.62 0.04
N ASP A 124 -17.23 15.84 0.36
CA ASP A 124 -16.57 17.09 -0.08
C ASP A 124 -15.37 17.49 0.80
N THR A 125 -15.05 16.70 1.82
CA THR A 125 -13.90 16.99 2.69
C THR A 125 -12.62 16.93 1.87
N ARG A 126 -11.79 17.98 1.96
CA ARG A 126 -10.52 18.03 1.25
C ARG A 126 -9.52 17.03 1.84
N MET A 127 -8.89 16.24 0.99
CA MET A 127 -7.75 15.37 1.26
C MET A 127 -6.50 15.94 0.58
N VAL A 128 -5.50 16.29 1.37
CA VAL A 128 -4.16 16.63 0.89
C VAL A 128 -3.35 15.34 0.87
N THR A 129 -3.24 14.74 -0.31
CA THR A 129 -2.66 13.39 -0.51
C THR A 129 -1.17 13.32 -0.20
N ARG A 130 -0.47 14.46 -0.33
CA ARG A 130 1.00 14.56 -0.25
C ARG A 130 1.72 13.60 -1.20
N ASP A 131 1.03 13.23 -2.28
CA ASP A 131 1.48 12.25 -3.26
C ASP A 131 1.92 10.91 -2.62
N HIS A 132 1.36 10.61 -1.44
CA HIS A 132 1.74 9.47 -0.60
C HIS A 132 0.50 8.91 0.11
N VAL A 133 -0.14 7.93 -0.52
CA VAL A 133 -1.40 7.34 -0.05
C VAL A 133 -1.17 5.84 0.16
N ARG A 134 -1.09 5.40 1.42
CA ARG A 134 -0.82 4.01 1.82
C ARG A 134 -2.01 3.39 2.57
N PRO A 135 -3.11 3.05 1.87
CA PRO A 135 -4.24 2.37 2.48
C PRO A 135 -3.84 0.97 2.97
N GLN A 136 -4.57 0.45 3.94
CA GLN A 136 -4.33 -0.87 4.53
C GLN A 136 -5.50 -1.80 4.21
N TRP A 137 -5.19 -3.07 3.96
CA TRP A 137 -6.22 -4.12 3.92
C TRP A 137 -6.87 -4.31 5.29
N GLN A 138 -8.18 -4.18 5.34
CA GLN A 138 -9.00 -4.49 6.50
C GLN A 138 -10.27 -5.20 6.05
N ARG A 139 -10.44 -6.47 6.48
CA ARG A 139 -11.62 -7.28 6.13
C ARG A 139 -11.92 -7.25 4.62
N ASP A 140 -10.87 -7.50 3.82
CA ASP A 140 -10.92 -7.54 2.35
C ASP A 140 -11.21 -6.19 1.66
N GLU A 141 -11.14 -5.07 2.39
CA GLU A 141 -11.28 -3.72 1.84
C GLU A 141 -9.98 -2.92 2.02
N LEU A 142 -9.64 -2.08 1.03
CA LEU A 142 -8.59 -1.07 1.18
C LEU A 142 -9.13 0.14 1.93
N VAL A 143 -8.64 0.34 3.15
CA VAL A 143 -9.06 1.41 4.04
C VAL A 143 -7.92 2.43 4.19
N LEU A 144 -8.18 3.68 3.82
CA LEU A 144 -7.25 4.77 4.04
C LEU A 144 -7.52 5.41 5.40
N ALA A 145 -6.57 5.29 6.32
CA ALA A 145 -6.58 6.07 7.56
C ALA A 145 -6.07 7.48 7.29
N ALA A 146 -6.76 8.49 7.82
CA ALA A 146 -6.42 9.89 7.68
C ALA A 146 -6.44 10.61 9.04
N THR A 147 -5.73 11.73 9.13
CA THR A 147 -5.71 12.62 10.29
C THR A 147 -6.20 14.02 9.90
N PRO A 148 -6.88 14.74 10.80
CA PRO A 148 -7.21 16.15 10.59
C PRO A 148 -5.96 17.00 10.33
N ALA A 149 -6.09 17.98 9.45
CA ALA A 149 -5.09 18.98 9.11
C ALA A 149 -5.72 20.39 9.16
N PRO A 150 -4.90 21.47 9.20
CA PRO A 150 -5.41 22.84 9.20
C PRO A 150 -6.38 23.14 8.06
N GLY A 151 -7.36 24.01 8.31
CA GLY A 151 -8.35 24.42 7.31
C GLY A 151 -9.46 23.40 7.05
N GLY A 152 -9.68 22.45 7.97
CA GLY A 152 -10.71 21.42 7.83
C GLY A 152 -10.36 20.33 6.81
N ALA A 153 -9.09 20.27 6.39
CA ALA A 153 -8.60 19.25 5.48
C ALA A 153 -8.23 17.97 6.23
N LEU A 154 -8.01 16.90 5.48
CA LEU A 154 -7.43 15.64 5.92
C LEU A 154 -6.09 15.42 5.22
N VAL A 155 -5.21 14.67 5.87
CA VAL A 155 -4.02 14.09 5.26
C VAL A 155 -4.01 12.59 5.52
N PRO A 156 -3.43 11.75 4.63
CA PRO A 156 -3.16 10.35 4.96
C PRO A 156 -2.42 10.23 6.29
N PHE A 157 -2.69 9.18 7.07
CA PHE A 157 -2.05 8.97 8.38
C PHE A 157 -0.53 8.79 8.26
N GLU A 158 -0.07 8.01 7.28
CA GLU A 158 1.36 7.79 7.05
C GLU A 158 1.99 8.98 6.35
N ALA A 159 3.14 9.44 6.82
CA ALA A 159 3.93 10.47 6.16
C ALA A 159 4.96 9.86 5.22
N PRO A 160 5.23 10.49 4.05
CA PRO A 160 6.25 10.01 3.11
C PRO A 160 7.65 10.00 3.73
N ASP A 161 7.96 11.05 4.50
CA ASP A 161 9.17 11.16 5.30
C ASP A 161 8.75 11.20 6.77
N PRO A 162 8.55 10.05 7.43
CA PRO A 162 8.26 10.06 8.85
C PRO A 162 9.47 10.65 9.56
N THR A 163 9.29 11.78 10.25
CA THR A 163 10.26 12.23 11.23
C THR A 163 10.50 11.05 12.17
N PRO A 164 11.75 10.57 12.36
CA PRO A 164 12.01 9.50 13.29
C PRO A 164 11.48 9.94 14.65
N CYS A 165 10.39 9.33 15.08
CA CYS A 165 9.87 9.54 16.42
C CYS A 165 10.90 8.91 17.36
N CYS A 166 11.56 9.79 18.12
CA CYS A 166 12.61 9.52 19.10
C CYS A 166 12.53 8.09 19.66
N ALA A 167 13.37 7.20 19.14
CA ALA A 167 13.61 5.88 19.69
C ALA A 167 14.97 5.89 20.40
N ASP A 168 15.06 6.72 21.45
CA ASP A 168 16.10 6.65 22.49
C ASP A 168 15.37 6.52 23.83
N HIS A 169 14.89 5.32 24.16
CA HIS A 169 14.41 4.96 25.50
C HIS A 169 14.75 3.51 25.83
#